data_AF-A0A6N8X2I7-F1
#
_entry.id   AF-A0A6N8X2I7-F1
#
_cell.length_a   1.000
_cell.length_b   1.000
_cell.length_c   1.000
_cell.angle_alpha   90.00
_cell.angle_beta   90.00
_cell.angle_gamma   90.00
#
_symmetry.space_group_name_H-M   'P 1'
#
loop_
_entity.id
_entity.type
_entity.pdbx_description
1 polymer ?
#
loop_
_entity_poly.entity_id
_entity_poly.type
_entity_poly.pdbx_seq_one_letter_code
_entity_poly.pdbx_strand_id
1 'polypeptide(L)'
;MADEPLAAGPGVRPVAPILPRGAAVSWLGRGHEGEEVRITVTDSAAATVLDSAVTVPAGGHFTSGVLPAGRYMYTVAVPNAPAPDSGAFEVESWTDEMLRLPVPFAELTVPAPPANAALQRNRPLRAWPPAYLVILAALCAEWIGRRRAGLR
;
A
#
# COMPACT_ATOMS: atom_id res chain seq x y z
N MET A 1 -11.34 13.35 -12.90
CA MET A 1 -11.07 11.90 -12.82
C MET A 1 -12.08 11.38 -11.83
N ALA A 2 -13.21 10.86 -12.31
CA ALA A 2 -14.33 10.49 -11.46
C ALA A 2 -14.04 9.14 -10.81
N ASP A 3 -14.07 9.13 -9.47
CA ASP A 3 -14.09 7.93 -8.65
C ASP A 3 -15.51 7.36 -8.77
N GLU A 4 -15.69 6.40 -9.68
CA GLU A 4 -16.97 5.74 -9.88
C GLU A 4 -17.13 4.71 -8.75
N PRO A 5 -18.13 4.84 -7.85
CA PRO A 5 -18.33 3.90 -6.78
C PRO A 5 -18.61 2.53 -7.38
N LEU A 6 -17.72 1.56 -7.11
CA LEU A 6 -17.85 0.16 -7.51
C LEU A 6 -19.27 -0.32 -7.18
N ALA A 7 -20.10 -0.48 -8.21
CA ALA A 7 -21.53 -0.71 -8.05
C ALA A 7 -21.80 -1.90 -7.13
N ALA A 8 -22.45 -1.65 -6.00
CA ALA A 8 -22.90 -2.66 -5.05
C ALA A 8 -24.17 -3.39 -5.55
N GLY A 9 -24.22 -3.73 -6.84
CA GLY A 9 -25.30 -4.49 -7.46
C GLY A 9 -25.19 -6.00 -7.18
N PRO A 10 -26.28 -6.76 -7.42
CA PRO A 10 -26.23 -8.22 -7.52
C PRO A 10 -25.27 -8.62 -8.65
N GLY A 11 -24.58 -9.75 -8.47
CA GLY A 11 -23.61 -10.26 -9.43
C GLY A 11 -22.42 -10.94 -8.79
N VAL A 12 -21.65 -11.66 -9.61
CA VAL A 12 -20.44 -12.38 -9.22
C VAL A 12 -19.20 -11.59 -9.60
N ARG A 13 -18.41 -11.21 -8.60
CA ARG A 13 -17.19 -10.43 -8.78
C ARG A 13 -16.08 -10.82 -7.81
N PRO A 14 -14.81 -10.48 -8.10
CA PRO A 14 -13.75 -10.54 -7.11
C PRO A 14 -14.08 -9.70 -5.87
N VAL A 15 -13.65 -10.14 -4.69
CA VAL A 15 -13.88 -9.43 -3.41
C VAL A 15 -13.21 -8.05 -3.40
N ALA A 16 -12.11 -7.89 -4.12
CA ALA A 16 -11.38 -6.63 -4.28
C ALA A 16 -10.84 -6.51 -5.72
N PRO A 17 -10.63 -5.28 -6.22
CA PRO A 17 -10.04 -5.05 -7.54
C PRO A 17 -8.55 -5.41 -7.60
N ILE A 18 -7.88 -5.45 -6.45
CA ILE A 18 -6.48 -5.86 -6.29
C ILE A 18 -6.45 -6.98 -5.25
N LEU A 19 -5.83 -8.11 -5.59
CA LEU A 19 -5.77 -9.31 -4.78
C LEU A 19 -4.33 -9.68 -4.42
N PRO A 20 -4.09 -10.23 -3.22
CA PRO A 20 -2.76 -10.59 -2.77
C PRO A 20 -2.20 -11.75 -3.61
N ARG A 21 -0.90 -11.67 -3.91
CA ARG A 21 -0.17 -12.71 -4.63
C ARG A 21 -0.14 -14.02 -3.84
N GLY A 22 -0.26 -15.14 -4.55
CA GLY A 22 -0.10 -16.48 -3.96
C GLY A 22 -1.31 -16.96 -3.15
N ALA A 23 -2.33 -16.12 -2.99
CA ALA A 23 -3.63 -16.51 -2.46
C ALA A 23 -4.57 -16.96 -3.59
N ALA A 24 -5.54 -17.79 -3.23
CA ALA A 24 -6.66 -18.15 -4.08
C ALA A 24 -7.52 -16.91 -4.36
N VAL A 25 -7.97 -16.73 -5.61
CA VAL A 25 -8.81 -15.58 -5.99
C VAL A 25 -10.14 -15.70 -5.24
N SER A 26 -10.46 -14.68 -4.44
CA SER A 26 -11.68 -14.65 -3.64
C SER A 26 -12.80 -13.92 -4.37
N TRP A 27 -13.98 -14.53 -4.38
CA TRP A 27 -15.16 -14.07 -5.09
C TRP A 27 -16.32 -13.80 -4.15
N LEU A 28 -17.23 -12.93 -4.62
CA LEU A 28 -18.49 -12.59 -4.00
C LEU A 28 -19.58 -12.74 -5.06
N GLY A 29 -20.47 -13.72 -4.90
CA GLY A 29 -21.65 -13.98 -5.74
C GLY A 29 -22.95 -13.66 -5.03
N ARG A 30 -23.21 -12.37 -4.76
CA ARG A 30 -24.43 -11.95 -4.05
C ARG A 30 -25.66 -12.15 -4.93
N GLY A 31 -26.68 -12.82 -4.39
CA GLY A 31 -27.94 -13.06 -5.08
C GLY A 31 -27.93 -14.28 -6.01
N HIS A 32 -26.85 -15.07 -5.97
CA HIS A 32 -26.68 -16.30 -6.75
C HIS A 32 -26.43 -17.52 -5.85
N GLU A 33 -26.74 -17.44 -4.55
CA GLU A 33 -26.53 -18.53 -3.60
C GLU A 33 -27.28 -19.80 -4.01
N GLY A 34 -26.57 -20.92 -4.12
CA GLY A 34 -27.11 -22.20 -4.59
C GLY A 34 -27.10 -22.38 -6.11
N GLU A 35 -26.76 -21.35 -6.89
CA GLU A 35 -26.61 -21.45 -8.34
C GLU A 35 -25.19 -21.92 -8.71
N GLU A 36 -25.08 -22.71 -9.78
CA GLU A 36 -23.80 -23.03 -10.40
C GLU A 36 -23.39 -21.89 -11.34
N VAL A 37 -22.20 -21.34 -11.12
CA VAL A 37 -21.65 -20.25 -11.93
C VAL A 37 -20.35 -20.71 -12.58
N ARG A 38 -20.15 -20.33 -13.84
CA ARG A 38 -18.92 -20.62 -14.58
C ARG A 38 -18.06 -19.38 -14.69
N ILE A 39 -16.82 -19.49 -14.26
CA ILE A 39 -15.87 -18.40 -14.13
C ILE A 39 -14.74 -18.64 -15.11
N THR A 40 -14.58 -17.71 -16.03
CA THR A 40 -13.48 -17.68 -16.99
C THR A 40 -12.60 -16.48 -16.69
N VAL A 41 -11.29 -16.69 -16.56
CA VAL A 41 -10.31 -15.62 -16.37
C VAL A 41 -9.30 -15.67 -17.50
N THR A 42 -9.03 -14.53 -18.10
CA THR A 42 -8.03 -14.34 -19.16
C THR A 42 -6.94 -13.39 -18.72
N ASP A 43 -5.71 -13.64 -19.19
CA ASP A 43 -4.58 -12.74 -18.97
C ASP A 43 -4.55 -11.60 -20.01
N SER A 44 -3.51 -10.76 -19.95
CA SER A 44 -3.30 -9.65 -20.89
C SER A 44 -3.06 -10.09 -22.34
N ALA A 45 -2.68 -11.34 -22.58
CA ALA A 45 -2.55 -11.93 -23.91
C ALA A 45 -3.88 -12.57 -24.40
N ALA A 46 -4.97 -12.38 -23.64
CA ALA A 46 -6.27 -13.00 -23.86
C ALA A 46 -6.25 -14.54 -23.78
N ALA A 47 -5.21 -15.13 -23.17
CA ALA A 47 -5.16 -16.56 -22.91
C ALA A 47 -6.00 -16.90 -21.68
N THR A 48 -6.81 -17.96 -21.76
CA THR A 48 -7.59 -18.43 -20.60
C THR A 48 -6.66 -19.08 -19.59
N VAL A 49 -6.56 -18.49 -18.39
CA VAL A 49 -5.73 -18.97 -17.29
C VAL A 49 -6.52 -19.72 -16.22
N LEU A 50 -7.84 -19.52 -16.19
CA LEU A 50 -8.76 -20.21 -15.29
C LEU A 50 -10.10 -20.39 -16.01
N ASP A 51 -10.64 -21.61 -15.97
CA ASP A 51 -12.03 -21.92 -16.34
C ASP A 51 -12.55 -22.90 -15.29
N SER A 52 -13.53 -22.48 -14.49
CA SER A 52 -14.02 -23.25 -13.35
C SER A 52 -15.52 -23.06 -13.17
N ALA A 53 -16.24 -24.16 -12.95
CA ALA A 53 -17.63 -24.16 -12.52
C ALA A 53 -17.70 -24.36 -11.01
N VAL A 54 -18.42 -23.46 -10.32
CA VAL A 54 -18.54 -23.47 -8.86
C VAL A 54 -19.99 -23.22 -8.47
N THR A 55 -20.54 -24.05 -7.57
CA THR A 55 -21.82 -23.74 -6.92
C THR A 55 -21.60 -22.69 -5.83
N VAL A 56 -22.29 -21.57 -5.90
CA VAL A 56 -22.15 -20.47 -4.93
C VAL A 56 -22.67 -20.95 -3.56
N PRO A 57 -21.84 -20.97 -2.50
CA PRO A 57 -22.24 -21.46 -1.20
C PRO A 57 -23.19 -20.48 -0.49
N ALA A 58 -23.85 -20.97 0.56
CA ALA A 58 -24.61 -20.12 1.47
C ALA A 58 -23.69 -19.05 2.08
N GLY A 59 -23.99 -17.77 1.80
CA GLY A 59 -23.15 -16.62 2.17
C GLY A 59 -22.41 -15.97 1.00
N GLY A 60 -22.45 -16.54 -0.20
CA GLY A 60 -21.99 -15.89 -1.43
C GLY A 60 -20.48 -15.77 -1.59
N HIS A 61 -19.68 -16.22 -0.62
CA HIS A 61 -18.22 -16.15 -0.66
C HIS A 61 -17.60 -17.49 -1.05
N PHE A 62 -16.73 -17.48 -2.05
CA PHE A 62 -16.01 -18.67 -2.49
C PHE A 62 -14.66 -18.29 -3.10
N THR A 63 -13.81 -19.29 -3.36
CA THR A 63 -12.48 -19.08 -3.91
C THR A 63 -12.29 -19.89 -5.19
N SER A 64 -11.53 -19.35 -6.14
CA SER A 64 -10.99 -20.11 -7.27
C SER A 64 -9.47 -20.25 -7.15
N GLY A 65 -8.84 -20.95 -8.09
CA GLY A 65 -7.41 -21.26 -8.05
C GLY A 65 -6.48 -20.05 -7.84
N VAL A 66 -5.22 -20.34 -7.49
CA VAL A 66 -4.18 -19.33 -7.33
C VAL A 66 -3.71 -18.87 -8.71
N LEU A 67 -3.62 -17.55 -8.90
CA LEU A 67 -3.10 -16.95 -10.14
C LEU A 67 -1.72 -16.30 -9.90
N PRO A 68 -0.83 -16.30 -10.90
CA PRO A 68 0.38 -15.49 -10.87
C PRO A 68 0.09 -13.99 -10.72
N ALA A 69 1.13 -13.22 -10.40
CA ALA A 69 1.03 -11.76 -10.42
C ALA A 69 0.74 -11.25 -11.83
N GLY A 70 -0.19 -10.31 -11.96
CA GLY A 70 -0.58 -9.77 -13.26
C GLY A 70 -1.98 -9.16 -13.28
N ARG A 71 -2.33 -8.58 -14.42
CA ARG A 71 -3.66 -8.04 -14.68
C ARG A 71 -4.49 -9.05 -15.46
N TYR A 72 -5.73 -9.24 -15.03
CA TYR A 72 -6.64 -10.22 -15.57
C TYR A 72 -7.99 -9.60 -15.93
N MET A 73 -8.66 -10.20 -16.92
CA MET A 73 -10.07 -9.98 -17.19
C MET A 73 -10.86 -11.22 -16.77
N TYR A 74 -12.05 -11.02 -16.24
CA TYR A 74 -12.94 -12.12 -15.87
C TYR A 74 -14.28 -11.99 -16.56
N THR A 75 -14.90 -13.15 -16.80
CA THR A 75 -16.28 -13.30 -17.25
C THR A 75 -16.93 -14.39 -16.41
N VAL A 76 -18.11 -14.13 -15.87
CA VAL A 76 -18.92 -15.09 -15.13
C VAL A 76 -20.22 -15.33 -15.88
N ALA A 77 -20.46 -16.58 -16.27
CA ALA A 77 -21.72 -17.02 -16.84
C ALA A 77 -22.57 -17.65 -15.74
N VAL A 78 -23.76 -17.09 -15.54
CA VAL A 78 -24.80 -17.61 -14.66
C VAL A 78 -25.93 -18.17 -15.56
N PRO A 79 -26.41 -19.40 -15.35
CA PRO A 79 -27.36 -20.08 -16.25
C PRO A 79 -28.63 -19.30 -16.58
N ASN A 80 -29.14 -18.50 -15.63
CA ASN A 80 -30.41 -17.77 -15.76
C ASN A 80 -30.23 -16.25 -15.81
N ALA A 81 -28.99 -15.75 -15.89
CA ALA A 81 -28.74 -14.31 -15.99
C ALA A 81 -28.87 -13.84 -17.44
N PRO A 82 -29.47 -12.66 -17.68
CA PRO A 82 -29.65 -12.10 -19.03
C PRO A 82 -28.33 -11.71 -19.70
N ALA A 83 -27.27 -11.48 -18.91
CA ALA A 83 -25.93 -11.17 -19.39
C ALA A 83 -24.88 -11.74 -18.42
N PRO A 84 -23.69 -12.12 -18.91
CA PRO A 84 -22.58 -12.51 -18.04
C PRO A 84 -22.01 -11.30 -17.31
N ASP A 85 -21.63 -11.49 -16.06
CA ASP A 85 -20.85 -10.48 -15.32
C ASP A 85 -19.42 -10.46 -15.85
N SER A 86 -18.82 -9.28 -15.97
CA SER A 86 -17.43 -9.18 -16.41
C SER A 86 -16.72 -7.99 -15.79
N GLY A 87 -15.40 -8.03 -15.77
CA GLY A 87 -14.60 -6.96 -15.24
C GLY A 87 -13.10 -7.25 -15.32
N ALA A 88 -12.32 -6.42 -14.64
CA ALA A 88 -10.89 -6.57 -14.51
C ALA A 88 -10.49 -6.59 -13.04
N PHE A 89 -9.44 -7.33 -12.73
CA PHE A 89 -8.76 -7.28 -11.44
C PHE A 89 -7.26 -7.48 -11.63
N GLU A 90 -6.49 -7.16 -10.60
CA GLU A 90 -5.05 -7.34 -10.56
C GLU A 90 -4.64 -8.25 -9.42
N VAL A 91 -3.67 -9.12 -9.66
CA VAL A 91 -2.96 -9.87 -8.63
C VAL A 91 -1.63 -9.17 -8.40
N GLU A 92 -1.37 -8.78 -7.17
CA GLU A 92 -0.23 -7.97 -6.78
C GLU A 92 1.11 -8.52 -7.29
N SER A 93 1.96 -7.63 -7.80
CA SER A 93 3.32 -7.96 -8.25
C SER A 93 4.36 -7.88 -7.13
N TRP A 94 4.04 -7.15 -6.05
CA TRP A 94 4.90 -6.94 -4.89
C TRP A 94 4.55 -7.96 -3.81
N THR A 95 5.56 -8.42 -3.05
CA THR A 95 5.32 -9.28 -1.88
C THR A 95 5.32 -8.38 -0.65
N ASP A 96 4.41 -8.61 0.30
CA ASP A 96 4.33 -7.88 1.58
C ASP A 96 5.65 -7.89 2.38
N GLU A 97 6.62 -8.73 2.02
CA GLU A 97 8.00 -8.67 2.50
C GLU A 97 8.66 -7.30 2.30
N MET A 98 8.20 -6.50 1.32
CA MET A 98 8.69 -5.13 1.12
C MET A 98 8.05 -4.11 2.06
N LEU A 99 6.94 -4.45 2.73
CA LEU A 99 6.32 -3.60 3.74
C LEU A 99 7.04 -3.83 5.07
N ARG A 100 7.69 -2.78 5.58
CA ARG A 100 8.12 -2.78 6.98
C ARG A 100 6.86 -2.79 7.85
N LEU A 101 6.58 -3.92 8.49
CA LEU A 101 5.52 -3.98 9.50
C LEU A 101 5.77 -2.89 10.56
N PRO A 102 4.75 -2.14 10.99
CA PRO A 102 4.89 -1.19 12.08
C PRO A 102 5.34 -1.95 13.33
N VAL A 103 6.55 -1.66 13.81
CA VAL A 103 7.00 -2.18 15.11
C VAL A 103 6.25 -1.40 16.19
N PRO A 104 5.54 -2.07 17.12
CA PRO A 104 4.86 -1.41 18.22
C PRO A 104 5.84 -0.53 18.98
N PHE A 105 5.43 0.71 19.30
CA PHE A 105 6.28 1.65 20.05
C PHE A 105 6.71 1.08 21.41
N ALA A 106 5.93 0.16 21.97
CA ALA A 106 6.25 -0.57 23.20
C ALA A 106 7.48 -1.49 23.08
N GLU A 107 7.82 -1.95 21.87
CA GLU A 107 8.98 -2.79 21.60
C GLU A 107 10.24 -1.96 21.27
N LEU A 108 10.09 -0.65 21.04
CA LEU A 108 11.20 0.28 20.84
C LEU A 108 11.88 0.57 22.17
N THR A 109 12.83 -0.29 22.54
CA THR A 109 13.72 -0.04 23.69
C THR A 109 14.78 0.96 23.27
N VAL A 110 14.61 2.23 23.64
CA VAL A 110 15.68 3.23 23.53
C VAL A 110 16.68 2.96 24.65
N PRO A 111 17.95 2.58 24.36
CA PRO A 111 18.94 2.40 25.40
C PRO A 111 19.10 3.71 26.18
N ALA A 112 19.00 3.61 27.51
CA ALA A 112 19.19 4.75 28.39
C ALA A 112 20.57 5.38 28.13
N PRO A 113 20.68 6.72 28.00
CA PRO A 113 21.97 7.35 27.83
C PRO A 113 22.85 7.04 29.05
N PRO A 114 24.15 6.74 28.86
CA PRO A 114 25.04 6.42 29.97
C PRO A 114 25.13 7.61 30.93
N ALA A 115 25.00 7.33 32.24
CA ALA A 115 25.01 8.32 33.32
C ALA A 115 26.29 9.19 33.39
N ASN A 116 27.34 8.82 32.66
CA ASN A 116 28.65 9.48 32.66
C ASN A 116 28.94 10.25 31.36
N ALA A 117 27.96 10.94 30.78
CA ALA A 117 28.17 11.85 29.63
C ALA A 117 28.90 13.16 29.99
N ALA A 118 29.55 13.23 31.16
CA ALA A 118 30.11 14.47 31.71
C ALA A 118 31.38 15.00 31.00
N LEU A 119 31.99 14.26 30.08
CA LEU A 119 33.09 14.76 29.25
C LEU A 119 32.93 14.32 27.80
N GLN A 120 31.83 14.70 27.16
CA GLN A 120 31.66 14.55 25.72
C GLN A 120 32.61 15.47 24.95
N ARG A 121 33.81 14.95 24.68
CA ARG A 121 34.80 15.52 23.75
C ARG A 121 34.30 15.54 22.27
N ASN A 122 33.12 14.97 22.00
CA ASN A 122 32.45 14.89 20.70
C ASN A 122 31.05 15.53 20.71
N ARG A 123 30.86 16.63 21.46
CA ARG A 123 29.57 17.34 21.44
C ARG A 123 29.40 18.06 20.10
N PRO A 124 28.38 17.74 19.29
CA PRO A 124 28.21 18.36 17.98
C PRO A 124 27.95 19.87 18.16
N LEU A 125 28.49 20.71 17.27
CA LEU A 125 28.41 22.20 17.39
C LEU A 125 26.98 22.70 17.64
N ARG A 126 25.98 22.04 17.06
CA ARG A 126 24.55 22.33 17.27
C ARG A 126 24.09 22.29 18.73
N ALA A 127 24.82 21.58 19.60
CA ALA A 127 24.51 21.44 21.02
C ALA A 127 25.22 22.49 21.90
N TRP A 128 25.93 23.46 21.30
CA TRP A 128 26.56 24.61 21.96
C TRP A 128 25.93 25.94 21.45
N PRO A 129 24.75 26.33 21.98
CA PRO A 129 24.13 27.62 21.70
C PRO A 129 25.06 28.85 21.81
N PRO A 130 25.99 28.96 22.78
CA PRO A 130 26.85 30.14 22.86
C PRO A 130 27.82 30.27 21.69
N ALA A 131 28.19 29.17 21.02
CA ALA A 131 29.07 29.23 19.85
C ALA A 131 28.42 30.03 18.70
N TYR A 132 27.11 29.87 18.50
CA TYR A 132 26.36 30.63 17.50
C TYR A 132 26.28 32.11 17.87
N LEU A 133 26.11 32.45 19.15
CA LEU A 133 26.06 33.84 19.60
C LEU A 133 27.39 34.57 19.36
N VAL A 134 28.53 33.91 19.56
CA VAL A 134 29.86 34.46 19.27
C VAL A 134 30.03 34.74 17.77
N ILE A 135 29.63 33.80 16.92
CA ILE A 135 29.67 33.97 15.46
C ILE A 135 28.79 35.14 15.02
N LEU A 136 27.56 35.23 15.56
CA LEU A 136 26.64 36.32 15.24
C LEU A 136 27.18 37.69 15.69
N ALA A 137 27.74 37.75 16.90
CA ALA A 137 28.36 38.97 17.42
C ALA A 137 29.56 39.42 16.58
N ALA A 138 30.41 38.48 16.14
CA ALA A 138 31.54 38.77 15.26
C ALA A 138 31.07 39.32 13.89
N LEU A 139 30.05 38.71 13.29
CA LEU A 139 29.43 39.18 12.05
C LEU A 139 28.82 40.59 12.20
N CYS A 140 28.11 40.85 13.30
CA CYS A 140 27.57 42.17 13.59
C CYS A 140 28.68 43.20 13.79
N ALA A 141 29.73 42.86 14.53
CA ALA A 141 30.87 43.74 14.76
C ALA A 141 31.62 44.05 13.46
N GLU A 142 31.83 43.05 12.60
CA GLU A 142 32.43 43.25 11.28
C GLU A 142 31.57 44.17 10.41
N TRP A 143 30.26 43.94 10.37
CA TRP A 143 29.33 44.77 9.59
C TRP A 143 29.31 46.23 10.08
N ILE A 144 29.24 46.44 11.40
CA ILE A 144 29.31 47.77 12.01
C ILE A 144 30.67 48.42 11.70
N GLY A 145 31.76 47.66 11.79
CA GLY A 145 33.11 48.11 11.46
C GLY A 145 33.24 48.58 10.01
N ARG A 146 32.83 47.75 9.05
CA ARG A 146 32.83 48.09 7.61
C ARG A 146 32.00 49.34 7.34
N ARG A 147 30.81 49.43 7.93
CA ARG A 147 29.90 50.59 7.75
C ARG A 147 30.49 51.89 8.32
N ARG A 148 31.20 51.83 9.43
CA ARG A 148 31.83 53.01 10.06
C ARG A 148 33.15 53.41 9.40
N ALA A 149 33.91 52.45 8.87
CA ALA A 149 35.17 52.70 8.17
C ALA A 149 34.99 53.19 6.72
N GLY A 150 33.75 53.18 6.19
CA GLY A 150 33.47 53.65 4.82
C GLY A 150 34.05 52.77 3.71
N LEU A 151 34.56 51.58 4.07
CA LEU A 151 35.05 50.59 3.12
C LEU A 151 33.83 49.88 2.52
N ARG A 152 33.57 50.17 1.24
CA ARG A 152 32.66 49.38 0.40
C ARG A 152 33.33 48.08 -0.01
#